data_AF-A0AAD4DG82-F1
#
_entry.id   AF-A0AAD4DG82-F1
#
_cell.length_a   1.000
_cell.length_b   1.000
_cell.length_c   1.000
_cell.angle_alpha   90.00
_cell.angle_beta   90.00
_cell.angle_gamma   90.00
#
_symmetry.space_group_name_H-M   'P 1'
#
loop_
_entity.id
_entity.type
_entity.pdbx_description
1 polymer ?
#
loop_
_entity_poly.entity_id
_entity_poly.type
_entity_poly.pdbx_seq_one_letter_code
_entity_poly.pdbx_strand_id
1 'polypeptide(L)' 'HDLATIAQVWTELLDLFAKEKLVPVVYDKIYQGLDSVKVGLNDLAGRKTFGKAVVAINGVAPSHSKL' A
#
# COMPACT_ATOMS: atom_id res chain seq x y z
N HIS A 1 -17.97 10.66 9.34
CA HIS A 1 -18.44 9.28 9.15
C HIS A 1 -18.56 8.62 10.51
N ASP A 2 -19.63 7.87 10.76
CA ASP A 2 -19.80 7.12 12.00
C ASP A 2 -18.96 5.82 11.98
N LEU A 3 -18.74 5.25 13.17
CA LEU A 3 -17.90 4.06 13.33
C LEU A 3 -18.50 2.81 12.66
N ALA A 4 -19.82 2.72 12.56
CA ALA A 4 -20.48 1.56 11.95
C ALA A 4 -20.23 1.55 10.43
N THR A 5 -20.35 2.71 9.78
CA THR A 5 -20.01 2.88 8.35
C THR A 5 -18.56 2.52 8.08
N ILE A 6 -17.62 2.95 8.93
CA ILE A 6 -16.19 2.60 8.77
C ILE A 6 -15.98 1.08 8.86
N ALA A 7 -16.57 0.42 9.86
CA ALA A 7 -16.45 -1.02 10.04
C ALA A 7 -17.05 -1.81 8.86
N GLN A 8 -18.20 -1.36 8.35
CA GLN A 8 -18.85 -1.97 7.18
C GLN A 8 -17.94 -1.87 5.95
N VAL A 9 -17.44 -0.67 5.63
CA VAL A 9 -16.57 -0.45 4.46
C VAL A 9 -15.32 -1.32 4.53
N TRP A 10 -14.68 -1.41 5.71
CA TRP A 10 -13.52 -2.29 5.88
C TRP A 10 -13.87 -3.77 5.67
N THR A 11 -14.99 -4.22 6.22
CA THR A 11 -15.45 -5.61 6.07
C THR A 11 -15.67 -5.97 4.60
N GLU A 12 -16.39 -5.13 3.86
CA GLU A 12 -16.66 -5.34 2.43
C GLU A 12 -15.38 -5.25 1.59
N LEU A 13 -14.48 -4.32 1.89
CA LEU A 13 -13.22 -4.19 1.17
C LEU A 13 -12.32 -5.43 1.38
N LEU A 14 -12.26 -5.97 2.60
CA LEU A 14 -11.53 -7.20 2.90
C LEU A 14 -12.14 -8.42 2.22
N ASP A 15 -13.47 -8.50 2.11
CA ASP A 15 -14.14 -9.54 1.33
C ASP A 15 -13.78 -9.49 -0.17
N LEU A 16 -13.65 -8.30 -0.74
CA LEU A 16 -13.17 -8.14 -2.13
C LEU A 16 -11.73 -8.63 -2.32
N PHE A 17 -10.84 -8.33 -1.37
CA PHE A 17 -9.47 -8.85 -1.39
C PHE A 17 -9.44 -10.38 -1.26
N ALA A 18 -10.21 -10.94 -0.33
CA ALA A 18 -10.27 -12.39 -0.11
C ALA A 18 -10.82 -13.16 -1.31
N LYS A 19 -11.69 -12.52 -2.10
CA LYS A 19 -12.25 -13.06 -3.35
C LYS A 19 -11.40 -12.75 -4.59
N GLU A 20 -10.20 -12.18 -4.40
CA GLU A 20 -9.27 -11.78 -5.48
C GLU A 20 -9.90 -10.81 -6.51
N LYS A 21 -10.97 -10.10 -6.13
CA LYS A 21 -11.67 -9.14 -7.00
C LYS A 21 -10.96 -7.78 -7.04
N LEU A 22 -10.04 -7.55 -6.11
CA LEU A 22 -9.28 -6.32 -6.02
C LEU A 22 -7.84 -6.62 -5.61
N VAL A 23 -6.88 -6.04 -6.31
CA VAL A 23 -5.46 -6.15 -6.01
C VAL A 23 -4.88 -4.74 -5.84
N PRO A 24 -4.13 -4.47 -4.76
CA PRO A 24 -3.53 -3.17 -4.58
C PRO A 24 -2.36 -2.98 -5.56
N VAL A 25 -2.37 -1.85 -6.27
CA VAL A 25 -1.23 -1.45 -7.10
C VAL A 25 -0.15 -0.85 -6.20
N VAL A 26 1.02 -1.50 -6.17
CA VAL A 26 2.20 -1.06 -5.41
C VAL A 26 3.22 -0.50 -6.39
N TYR A 27 3.80 0.65 -6.05
CA TYR A 27 4.91 1.23 -6.80
C TYR A 27 6.11 0.30 -6.76
N ASP A 28 6.77 0.09 -7.90
CA ASP A 28 7.84 -0.92 -8.04
C ASP A 28 9.01 -0.71 -7.07
N LYS A 29 9.29 0.55 -6.69
CA LYS A 29 10.37 0.87 -5.74
C LYS A 29 9.89 0.68 -4.31
N ILE A 30 10.51 -0.27 -3.63
CA ILE A 30 10.39 -0.45 -2.18
C ILE A 30 11.50 0.33 -1.47
N TYR A 31 11.10 1.18 -0.53
CA TYR A 31 12.01 2.00 0.27
C TYR A 31 12.47 1.18 1.48
N GLN A 32 13.77 0.93 1.61
CA GLN A 32 14.32 0.03 2.63
C GLN A 32 14.78 0.80 3.87
N GLY A 33 14.27 0.40 5.04
CA GLY A 33 14.57 1.02 6.33
C GLY A 33 13.88 2.37 6.55
N LEU A 34 13.75 2.79 7.80
CA LEU A 34 13.09 4.06 8.15
C LEU A 34 13.83 5.29 7.62
N ASP A 35 15.15 5.18 7.40
CA ASP A 35 15.95 6.27 6.82
C ASP A 35 15.51 6.63 5.40
N SER A 36 14.95 5.66 4.67
CA SER A 36 14.46 5.86 3.30
C SER A 36 13.12 6.59 3.21
N VAL A 37 12.42 6.82 4.33
CA VAL A 37 11.12 7.52 4.38
C VAL A 37 11.22 8.91 3.76
N LYS A 38 12.31 9.65 4.04
CA LYS A 38 12.53 10.99 3.46
C LYS A 38 12.54 10.95 1.93
N VAL A 39 13.21 9.95 1.36
CA VAL A 39 13.28 9.75 -0.10
C VAL A 39 11.89 9.40 -0.64
N GLY A 40 11.16 8.51 0.03
CA GLY A 40 9.80 8.13 -0.37
C GLY A 40 8.82 9.30 -0.37
N LEU A 41 8.88 10.17 0.63
CA LEU A 41 8.04 11.37 0.68
C LEU A 41 8.39 12.37 -0.44
N ASN A 42 9.67 12.54 -0.75
CA ASN A 42 10.09 13.41 -1.86
C ASN A 42 9.63 12.87 -3.21
N ASP A 43 9.74 11.55 -3.43
CA ASP A 43 9.27 10.91 -4.67
C ASP A 43 7.73 10.98 -4.79
N LEU A 44 7.00 10.82 -3.68
CA LEU A 44 5.55 11.02 -3.62
C LEU A 44 5.15 12.47 -3.94
N ALA A 45 5.78 13.45 -3.28
CA ALA A 45 5.51 14.88 -3.49
C ALA A 45 5.83 15.31 -4.93
N GLY A 46 6.89 14.74 -5.51
CA GLY A 46 7.27 14.93 -6.90
C GLY A 46 6.41 14.17 -7.92
N ARG A 47 5.35 13.47 -7.49
CA ARG A 47 4.48 12.64 -8.35
C ARG A 47 5.23 11.58 -9.17
N LYS A 48 6.31 11.03 -8.62
CA LYS A 48 7.11 9.97 -9.28
C LYS A 48 6.58 8.56 -8.98
N THR A 49 5.73 8.43 -7.97
CA THR A 49 5.12 7.17 -7.55
C THR A 49 3.76 6.98 -8.22
N PHE A 50 3.39 5.74 -8.52
CA PHE A 50 2.02 5.35 -8.86
C PHE A 50 1.49 4.35 -7.83
N GLY A 51 0.18 4.35 -7.56
CA GLY A 51 -0.39 3.47 -6.54
C GLY A 51 0.20 3.72 -5.14
N LYS A 52 0.52 2.65 -4.42
CA LYS A 52 1.06 2.71 -3.04
C LYS A 52 2.59 2.65 -3.02
N ALA A 53 3.23 3.64 -2.40
CA ALA A 53 4.65 3.57 -2.04
C ALA A 53 4.82 2.86 -0.69
N VAL A 54 5.78 1.91 -0.61
CA VAL A 54 5.95 1.05 0.58
C VAL A 54 7.36 1.21 1.16
N VAL A 55 7.44 1.39 2.48
CA VAL A 55 8.67 1.32 3.25
C VAL A 55 8.73 -0.02 3.97
N ALA A 56 9.79 -0.80 3.75
CA ALA A 56 10.04 -2.06 4.42
C ALA A 56 11.05 -1.87 5.56
N ILE A 57 10.65 -2.16 6.79
CA ILE A 57 11.48 -1.93 7.99
C ILE A 57 12.58 -3.00 8.13
N ASN A 58 12.29 -4.26 7.77
CA ASN A 58 13.19 -5.41 7.97
C ASN A 58 13.55 -6.15 6.66
N GLY A 59 13.62 -5.46 5.51
CA GLY A 59 14.02 -6.08 4.23
C GLY A 59 12.96 -6.96 3.55
N VAL A 60 11.86 -7.30 4.22
CA VAL A 60 10.73 -8.00 3.59
C VAL A 60 9.81 -6.99 2.94
N ALA A 61 10.03 -6.76 1.64
CA ALA A 61 9.05 -6.11 0.79
C ALA A 61 7.81 -7.01 0.63
N PRO A 62 6.58 -6.46 0.58
CA PRO A 62 5.45 -7.23 0.09
C PRO A 62 5.74 -7.69 -1.35
N SER A 63 5.64 -9.00 -1.60
CA SER A 63 5.71 -9.53 -2.97
C SER A 63 4.60 -8.87 -3.79
N HIS A 64 4.93 -8.36 -4.98
CA HIS A 64 3.92 -8.05 -5.99
C HIS A 64 3.08 -9.34 -6.18
N SER A 65 1.79 -9.29 -5.87
CA SER A 65 0.89 -10.39 -6.25
C SER A 65 0.80 -10.33 -7.77
N LYS A 66 1.53 -11.22 -8.43
CA LYS A 66 1.27 -11.53 -9.84
C LYS A 66 -0.04 -12.30 -9.86
N LEU A 67 -1.14 -11.59 -10.11
CA LEU A 67 -2.20 -12.20 -10.91
C LEU A 67 -1.66 -12.38 -12.34
#